data_AF-T0DJW8-F1
#
_entry.id   AF-T0DJW8-F1
#
_cell.length_a   1.000
_cell.length_b   1.000
_cell.length_c   1.000
_cell.angle_alpha   90.00
_cell.angle_beta   90.00
_cell.angle_gamma   90.00
#
_symmetry.space_group_name_H-M   'P 1'
#
loop_
_entity.id
_entity.type
_entity.pdbx_description
1 polymer ?
#
loop_
_entity_poly.entity_id
_entity_poly.type
_entity_poly.pdbx_seq_one_letter_code
_entity_poly.pdbx_strand_id
1 'polypeptide(L)'
;MNDYYFGQFTTEHLELIQEGLNLFNTGHYWMCHEVVEDLWMDSIGDNARYVYWVVIQLATALYHHEDDNLNGASGMVNKAKGKIDFIEKNHVESDIMDRYLDWQNLKSIVKAIPTKATLRDFSKLKAFKFPVQN
;
A
#
# COMPACT_ATOMS: atom_id res chain seq x y z
N MET A 1 1.18 -13.63 -24.24
CA MET A 1 0.14 -12.59 -24.10
C MET A 1 -0.22 -12.62 -22.63
N ASN A 2 0.20 -11.63 -21.85
CA ASN A 2 -0.27 -11.55 -20.48
C ASN A 2 -1.74 -11.13 -20.56
N ASP A 3 -2.63 -11.92 -19.95
CA ASP A 3 -4.09 -11.73 -20.00
C ASP A 3 -4.57 -10.51 -19.19
N TYR A 4 -3.70 -9.54 -18.90
CA TYR A 4 -4.01 -8.32 -18.16
C TYR A 4 -4.44 -7.21 -19.10
N TYR A 5 -5.48 -6.47 -18.71
CA TYR A 5 -5.89 -5.28 -19.45
C TYR A 5 -5.16 -4.03 -18.89
N PHE A 6 -5.07 -2.98 -19.72
CA PHE A 6 -4.42 -1.73 -19.35
C PHE A 6 -4.99 -1.13 -18.06
N GLY A 7 -4.13 -0.87 -17.07
CA GLY A 7 -4.55 -0.36 -15.76
C GLY A 7 -4.65 -1.40 -14.65
N GLN A 8 -4.46 -2.70 -14.94
CA GLN A 8 -4.28 -3.71 -13.89
C GLN A 8 -2.85 -3.74 -13.36
N PHE A 9 -2.72 -4.07 -12.07
CA PHE A 9 -1.42 -4.32 -11.47
C PHE A 9 -0.83 -5.62 -12.04
N THR A 10 0.36 -5.58 -12.61
CA THR A 10 0.99 -6.72 -13.30
C THR A 10 2.34 -7.07 -12.68
N THR A 11 3.00 -8.10 -13.21
CA THR A 11 4.34 -8.50 -12.76
C THR A 11 5.38 -7.41 -12.98
N GLU A 12 5.25 -6.61 -14.05
CA GLU A 12 6.14 -5.46 -14.29
C GLU A 12 6.02 -4.42 -13.17
N HIS A 13 4.79 -4.12 -12.75
CA HIS A 13 4.54 -3.23 -11.61
C HIS A 13 5.09 -3.81 -10.30
N LEU A 14 4.92 -5.12 -10.11
CA LEU A 14 5.44 -5.82 -8.94
C LEU A 14 6.97 -5.74 -8.88
N GLU A 15 7.66 -5.98 -10.00
CA GLU A 15 9.12 -5.91 -10.10
C GLU A 15 9.64 -4.52 -9.72
N LEU A 16 8.99 -3.45 -10.20
CA LEU A 16 9.37 -2.08 -9.90
C LEU A 16 9.25 -1.73 -8.41
N ILE A 17 8.18 -2.16 -7.73
CA ILE A 17 7.94 -1.76 -6.33
C ILE A 17 8.74 -2.56 -5.29
N GLN A 18 9.46 -3.62 -5.66
CA GLN A 18 10.08 -4.54 -4.70
C GLN A 18 10.96 -3.87 -3.65
N GLU A 19 11.75 -2.87 -4.04
CA GLU A 19 12.59 -2.11 -3.10
C GLU A 19 11.74 -1.40 -2.04
N GLY A 20 10.65 -0.74 -2.46
CA GLY A 20 9.70 -0.09 -1.55
C GLY A 20 9.07 -1.07 -0.56
N LEU A 21 8.66 -2.26 -1.03
CA LEU A 21 8.09 -3.29 -0.14
C LEU A 21 9.11 -3.80 0.89
N ASN A 22 10.38 -3.94 0.49
CA ASN A 22 11.46 -4.30 1.40
C ASN A 22 11.72 -3.23 2.47
N LEU A 23 11.71 -1.95 2.07
CA LEU A 23 11.84 -0.82 3.00
C LEU A 23 10.66 -0.78 3.98
N PHE A 24 9.42 -0.97 3.50
CA PHE A 24 8.24 -1.08 4.37
C PHE A 24 8.39 -2.21 5.39
N ASN A 25 8.83 -3.38 4.93
CA ASN A 25 8.96 -4.55 5.78
C ASN A 25 10.04 -4.40 6.86
N THR A 26 11.09 -3.64 6.57
CA THR A 26 12.18 -3.37 7.53
C THR A 26 11.92 -2.14 8.40
N GLY A 27 10.78 -1.47 8.25
CA GLY A 27 10.40 -0.31 9.06
C GLY A 27 11.01 1.02 8.59
N HIS A 28 11.66 1.05 7.43
CA HIS A 28 12.19 2.28 6.85
C HIS A 28 11.09 3.03 6.09
N TYR A 29 10.03 3.42 6.80
CA TYR A 29 8.80 3.93 6.17
C TYR A 29 8.98 5.22 5.39
N TRP A 30 9.85 6.12 5.85
CA TRP A 30 10.17 7.34 5.08
C TRP A 30 10.87 6.98 3.76
N MET A 31 11.87 6.10 3.77
CA MET A 31 12.57 5.69 2.54
C MET A 31 11.64 4.91 1.60
N CYS A 32 10.75 4.08 2.17
CA CYS A 32 9.68 3.44 1.41
C CYS A 32 8.79 4.49 0.72
N HIS A 33 8.43 5.58 1.40
CA HIS A 33 7.65 6.66 0.80
C HIS A 33 8.38 7.23 -0.43
N GLU A 34 9.63 7.68 -0.27
CA GLU A 34 10.38 8.32 -1.35
C GLU A 34 10.51 7.41 -2.58
N VAL A 35 10.96 6.16 -2.39
CA VAL A 35 11.16 5.22 -3.49
C VAL A 35 9.86 4.92 -4.23
N VAL A 36 8.75 4.77 -3.52
CA VAL A 36 7.47 4.43 -4.14
C VAL A 36 6.80 5.68 -4.76
N GLU A 37 7.07 6.87 -4.25
CA GLU A 37 6.57 8.13 -4.83
C GLU A 37 7.12 8.36 -6.23
N ASP A 38 8.40 8.10 -6.47
CA ASP A 38 9.01 8.19 -7.80
C ASP A 38 8.28 7.27 -8.80
N LEU A 39 8.03 6.00 -8.43
CA LEU A 39 7.27 5.06 -9.26
C LEU A 39 5.83 5.54 -9.52
N TRP A 40 5.19 6.10 -8.50
CA TRP A 40 3.83 6.64 -8.61
C TRP A 40 3.78 7.85 -9.55
N MET A 41 4.81 8.70 -9.55
CA MET A 41 4.92 9.87 -10.43
C MET A 41 5.18 9.47 -11.89
N ASP A 42 5.96 8.43 -12.13
CA ASP A 42 6.27 7.94 -13.47
C ASP A 42 5.11 7.17 -14.13
N SER A 43 4.16 6.67 -13.33
CA SER A 43 3.05 5.82 -13.80
C SER A 43 1.78 6.60 -14.18
N ILE A 44 1.89 7.85 -14.65
CA ILE A 44 0.73 8.67 -15.02
C ILE A 44 -0.03 8.04 -16.18
N GLY A 45 -1.35 7.92 -16.03
CA GLY A 45 -2.24 7.31 -17.02
C GLY A 45 -2.47 5.82 -16.80
N ASP A 46 -1.66 5.17 -15.95
CA ASP A 46 -1.87 3.79 -15.51
C ASP A 46 -2.61 3.76 -14.17
N ASN A 47 -3.70 2.99 -14.07
CA ASN A 47 -4.43 2.82 -12.81
C ASN A 47 -3.70 1.92 -11.80
N ALA A 48 -2.71 1.12 -12.21
CA ALA A 48 -1.87 0.35 -11.29
C ALA A 48 -1.12 1.26 -10.30
N ARG A 49 -0.85 2.52 -10.67
CA ARG A 49 -0.24 3.53 -9.79
C ARG A 49 -1.00 3.72 -8.47
N TYR A 50 -2.31 3.43 -8.44
CA TYR A 50 -3.09 3.55 -7.20
C TYR A 50 -2.65 2.55 -6.13
N VAL A 51 -2.07 1.40 -6.52
CA VAL A 51 -1.45 0.44 -5.60
C VAL A 51 -0.22 1.06 -4.94
N TYR A 52 0.65 1.71 -5.73
CA TYR A 52 1.80 2.46 -5.20
C TYR A 52 1.33 3.54 -4.22
N TRP A 53 0.26 4.25 -4.54
CA TRP A 53 -0.31 5.27 -3.65
C TRP A 53 -0.80 4.72 -2.32
N VAL A 54 -1.37 3.50 -2.31
CA VAL A 54 -1.73 2.83 -1.05
C VAL A 54 -0.47 2.55 -0.23
N VAL A 55 0.58 2.00 -0.82
CA VAL A 55 1.85 1.71 -0.12
C VAL A 55 2.46 2.98 0.47
N ILE A 56 2.54 4.07 -0.32
CA ILE A 56 2.99 5.40 0.13
C ILE A 56 2.21 5.84 1.37
N GLN A 57 0.87 5.80 1.31
CA GLN A 57 0.02 6.26 2.40
C GLN A 57 0.15 5.39 3.65
N LEU A 58 0.30 4.08 3.50
CA LEU A 58 0.52 3.19 4.65
C LEU A 58 1.89 3.40 5.28
N ALA A 59 2.94 3.62 4.47
CA ALA A 59 4.26 3.97 4.97
C ALA A 59 4.21 5.29 5.74
N THR A 60 3.63 6.35 5.18
CA THR A 60 3.45 7.64 5.89
C THR A 60 2.60 7.49 7.15
N ALA A 61 1.57 6.63 7.14
CA ALA A 61 0.77 6.36 8.32
C ALA A 61 1.58 5.74 9.46
N LEU A 62 2.46 4.78 9.14
CA LEU A 62 3.32 4.12 10.11
C LEU A 62 4.46 5.03 10.58
N TYR A 63 4.99 5.88 9.70
CA TYR A 63 5.94 6.93 10.09
C TYR A 63 5.32 7.90 11.11
N HIS A 64 4.09 8.38 10.88
CA HIS A 64 3.38 9.19 11.87
C HIS A 64 3.06 8.42 13.16
N HIS A 65 2.79 7.12 13.06
CA HIS A 65 2.56 6.28 14.23
C HIS A 65 3.79 6.22 15.13
N GLU A 66 5.00 6.13 14.56
CA GLU A 66 6.27 6.08 15.31
C GLU A 66 6.55 7.37 16.11
N ASP A 67 6.00 8.51 15.67
CA ASP A 67 6.09 9.81 16.35
C ASP A 67 4.87 10.09 17.26
N ASP A 68 4.07 9.07 17.60
CA ASP A 68 2.80 9.18 18.35
C ASP A 68 1.79 10.18 17.73
N ASN A 69 1.98 10.55 16.46
CA ASN A 69 1.11 11.46 15.72
C ASN A 69 -0.12 10.72 15.18
N LEU A 70 -1.06 10.43 16.07
CA LEU A 70 -2.29 9.71 15.77
C LEU A 70 -3.15 10.39 14.69
N ASN A 71 -3.17 11.72 14.64
CA ASN A 71 -3.93 12.47 13.65
C ASN A 71 -3.37 12.26 12.23
N GLY A 72 -2.04 12.34 12.09
CA GLY A 72 -1.35 12.04 10.84
C GLY A 72 -1.56 10.59 10.41
N ALA A 73 -1.35 9.65 11.33
CA ALA A 73 -1.50 8.22 11.07
C ALA A 73 -2.93 7.86 10.62
N SER A 74 -3.94 8.34 11.33
CA SER A 74 -5.36 8.09 11.02
C SER A 74 -5.79 8.75 9.72
N GLY A 75 -5.29 9.96 9.45
CA GLY A 75 -5.55 10.67 8.20
C GLY A 75 -5.05 9.89 6.99
N MET A 76 -3.84 9.34 7.05
CA MET A 76 -3.25 8.57 5.95
C MET A 76 -3.94 7.21 5.75
N VAL A 77 -4.26 6.48 6.81
CA VAL A 77 -5.04 5.23 6.69
C VAL A 77 -6.41 5.47 6.06
N ASN A 78 -7.10 6.54 6.43
CA ASN A 78 -8.40 6.85 5.83
C ASN A 78 -8.29 7.22 4.35
N LYS A 79 -7.22 7.88 3.93
CA LYS A 79 -6.92 8.10 2.50
C LYS A 79 -6.64 6.77 1.79
N ALA A 80 -5.87 5.87 2.42
CA ALA A 80 -5.55 4.54 1.87
C ALA A 80 -6.81 3.71 1.62
N LYS A 81 -7.78 3.72 2.54
CA LYS A 81 -9.09 3.08 2.32
C LYS A 81 -9.77 3.59 1.05
N GLY A 82 -9.81 4.90 0.84
CA GLY A 82 -10.40 5.48 -0.36
C GLY A 82 -9.67 5.08 -1.66
N LYS A 83 -8.35 4.84 -1.60
CA LYS A 83 -7.58 4.32 -2.74
C LYS A 83 -7.83 2.84 -2.97
N ILE A 84 -7.94 2.04 -1.90
CA ILE A 84 -8.35 0.63 -1.98
C ILE A 84 -9.73 0.51 -2.63
N ASP A 85 -10.71 1.31 -2.21
CA ASP A 85 -12.06 1.27 -2.78
C ASP A 85 -12.05 1.67 -4.28
N PHE A 86 -11.17 2.60 -4.67
CA PHE A 86 -10.96 2.93 -6.08
C PHE A 86 -10.36 1.75 -6.86
N ILE A 87 -9.34 1.08 -6.32
CA ILE A 87 -8.69 -0.09 -6.90
C ILE A 87 -9.71 -1.20 -7.16
N GLU A 88 -10.54 -1.51 -6.16
CA GLU A 88 -11.60 -2.52 -6.26
C GLU A 88 -12.63 -2.15 -7.34
N LYS A 89 -13.11 -0.90 -7.32
CA LYS A 89 -14.15 -0.43 -8.26
C LYS A 89 -13.67 -0.39 -9.71
N ASN A 90 -12.39 -0.10 -9.94
CA ASN A 90 -11.82 0.02 -11.29
C ASN A 90 -11.09 -1.26 -11.72
N HIS A 91 -11.28 -2.35 -10.98
CA HIS A 91 -10.75 -3.69 -11.28
C HIS A 91 -9.22 -3.74 -11.45
N VAL A 92 -8.50 -2.79 -10.84
CA VAL A 92 -7.02 -2.69 -10.88
C VAL A 92 -6.36 -3.94 -10.31
N GLU A 93 -7.07 -4.66 -9.43
CA GLU A 93 -6.63 -5.92 -8.85
C GLU A 93 -6.41 -7.00 -9.91
N SER A 94 -5.34 -7.77 -9.72
CA SER A 94 -5.02 -8.96 -10.51
C SER A 94 -4.79 -10.16 -9.58
N ASP A 95 -4.75 -11.35 -10.16
CA ASP A 95 -4.52 -12.61 -9.46
C ASP A 95 -3.16 -12.65 -8.72
N ILE A 96 -2.17 -11.89 -9.20
CA ILE A 96 -0.84 -11.84 -8.59
C ILE A 96 -0.79 -11.00 -7.31
N MET A 97 -1.74 -10.08 -7.10
CA MET A 97 -1.71 -9.18 -5.93
C MET A 97 -1.93 -9.94 -4.63
N ASP A 98 -2.87 -10.88 -4.61
CA ASP A 98 -3.08 -11.69 -3.40
C ASP A 98 -1.88 -12.61 -3.14
N ARG A 99 -1.25 -13.13 -4.20
CA ARG A 99 -0.08 -14.01 -4.07
C ARG A 99 1.15 -13.30 -3.54
N TYR A 100 1.43 -12.08 -4.01
CA TYR A 100 2.72 -11.42 -3.77
C TYR A 100 2.63 -10.16 -2.91
N LEU A 101 1.43 -9.62 -2.68
CA LEU A 101 1.22 -8.49 -1.79
C LEU A 101 0.35 -8.83 -0.57
N ASP A 102 -0.15 -10.08 -0.46
CA ASP A 102 -1.14 -10.49 0.55
C ASP A 102 -2.33 -9.51 0.60
N TRP A 103 -2.80 -9.13 -0.60
CA TRP A 103 -3.61 -7.94 -0.80
C TRP A 103 -4.97 -8.02 -0.08
N GLN A 104 -5.70 -9.14 -0.13
CA GLN A 104 -6.93 -9.29 0.68
C GLN A 104 -6.70 -9.08 2.18
N ASN A 105 -5.62 -9.62 2.74
CA ASN A 105 -5.31 -9.47 4.15
C ASN A 105 -4.95 -8.01 4.47
N LEU A 106 -4.12 -7.37 3.66
CA LEU A 106 -3.80 -5.95 3.79
C LEU A 106 -5.07 -5.09 3.79
N LYS A 107 -5.97 -5.31 2.83
CA LYS A 107 -7.26 -4.61 2.76
C LYS A 107 -8.09 -4.83 4.02
N SER A 108 -8.16 -6.07 4.52
CA SER A 108 -8.87 -6.41 5.76
C SER A 108 -8.30 -5.63 6.96
N ILE A 109 -6.97 -5.62 7.12
CA ILE A 109 -6.27 -4.89 8.19
C ILE A 109 -6.57 -3.39 8.10
N VAL A 110 -6.40 -2.80 6.91
CA VAL A 110 -6.56 -1.36 6.71
C VAL A 110 -8.01 -0.92 6.90
N LYS A 111 -8.98 -1.68 6.38
CA LYS A 111 -10.42 -1.39 6.53
C LYS A 111 -10.91 -1.60 7.97
N ALA A 112 -10.27 -2.46 8.76
CA ALA A 112 -10.61 -2.70 10.16
C ALA A 112 -10.22 -1.55 11.11
N ILE A 113 -9.26 -0.69 10.74
CA ILE A 113 -8.90 0.48 11.55
C ILE A 113 -10.11 1.45 11.55
N PRO A 114 -10.68 1.86 12.70
CA PRO A 114 -11.85 2.72 12.71
C PRO A 114 -11.50 4.17 12.31
N THR A 115 -12.49 4.96 11.87
CA THR A 115 -12.27 6.38 11.52
C THR A 115 -11.78 7.20 12.70
N LYS A 116 -12.27 6.91 13.91
CA LYS A 116 -11.78 7.43 15.19
C LYS A 116 -10.86 6.40 15.83
N ALA A 117 -9.67 6.25 15.28
CA ALA A 117 -8.67 5.29 15.75
C ALA A 117 -7.95 5.78 17.01
N THR A 118 -7.39 4.82 17.72
CA THR A 118 -6.36 4.95 18.75
C THR A 118 -5.06 4.36 18.20
N LEU A 119 -3.92 4.65 18.85
CA LEU A 119 -2.63 4.07 18.44
C LEU A 119 -2.63 2.52 18.47
N ARG A 120 -3.47 1.89 19.30
CA ARG A 120 -3.56 0.42 19.41
C ARG A 120 -4.23 -0.23 18.20
N ASP A 121 -5.11 0.49 17.51
CA ASP A 121 -5.82 -0.02 16.34
C ASP A 121 -4.88 -0.31 15.16
N PHE A 122 -3.71 0.32 15.14
CA PHE A 122 -2.67 0.12 14.12
C PHE A 122 -1.82 -1.14 14.35
N SER A 123 -2.00 -1.86 15.47
CA SER A 123 -1.16 -3.01 15.85
C SER A 123 -1.01 -4.06 14.73
N LYS A 124 -2.12 -4.40 14.05
CA LYS A 124 -2.09 -5.33 12.91
C LYS A 124 -1.36 -4.76 11.70
N LEU A 125 -1.53 -3.46 11.40
CA LEU A 125 -0.84 -2.81 10.30
C LEU A 125 0.68 -2.72 10.56
N LYS A 126 1.09 -2.47 11.81
CA LYS A 126 2.51 -2.48 12.21
C LYS A 126 3.15 -3.86 12.08
N ALA A 127 2.38 -4.90 12.39
CA ALA A 127 2.83 -6.28 12.30
C ALA A 127 2.81 -6.82 10.86
N PHE A 128 2.09 -6.17 9.95
CA PHE A 128 1.98 -6.58 8.56
C PHE A 128 3.33 -6.49 7.85
N LYS A 129 3.60 -7.51 7.03
CA LYS A 129 4.74 -7.56 6.13
C LYS A 129 4.27 -8.07 4.78
N PHE A 130 4.66 -7.38 3.71
CA PHE A 130 4.44 -7.86 2.35
C PHE A 130 5.20 -9.18 2.13
N PRO A 131 4.65 -10.15 1.39
CA PRO A 131 5.39 -11.34 0.96
C PRO A 131 6.53 -10.96 0.01
N VAL A 132 7.73 -10.73 0.55
CA VAL A 132 8.91 -10.46 -0.29
C VAL A 132 9.28 -11.73 -1.04
N GLN A 133 9.52 -11.59 -2.34
CA GLN A 133 10.15 -12.64 -3.12
C GLN A 133 11.68 -12.50 -2.98
N ASN A 134 12.32 -13.53 -2.42
CA ASN A 134 13.77 -13.69 -2.49
C ASN A 134 14.19 -14.21 -3.86
#